data_AF-A0A8C5WYJ2-F1
#
_entry.id   AF-A0A8C5WYJ2-F1
#
_cell.length_a   1.000
_cell.length_b   1.000
_cell.length_c   1.000
_cell.angle_alpha   90.00
_cell.angle_beta   90.00
_cell.angle_gamma   90.00
#
_symmetry.space_group_name_H-M   'P 1'
#
loop_
_entity.id
_entity.type
_entity.pdbx_description
1 polymer ?
#
loop_
_entity_poly.entity_id
_entity_poly.type
_entity_poly.pdbx_seq_one_letter_code
_entity_poly.pdbx_strand_id
1 'polypeptide(L)'
;MITGFSKFPGQRGPQHESYEEKYERRCEKHESLLQRNNRTTCRLKGKEAKEPAQSPRQKEFFRRRNLTTEELGRTKMMLPPGKKGTLFPVNCSDSLGEIPPQTYLNYLSDIQSIGIINTFFVFQEIIQLSNYLNEALHRELALKQKMVILQELLAMLLEAAEKSWKGQFNEDKLKCRLSMLENQLQICTQNYSKRGLKRVLLEMEDQKQNYEQKVKESLQKLLEEKTQAQKQFQNAQRALTVAADDCSLWKDQLDNFKKDWSQLTDQHSEAKNKLHVLENKLQWSDIQNSQLQQALKDMENERANLYSRIDNLQEEKILIMKYLDEVEGKESSA
;
A
#
# COMPACT_ATOMS: atom_id res chain seq x y z
N MET A 1 62.75 0.21 -20.72
CA MET A 1 61.57 0.46 -19.86
C MET A 1 60.58 1.33 -20.61
N ILE A 2 59.54 0.75 -21.19
CA ILE A 2 58.30 1.46 -21.56
C ILE A 2 57.17 0.51 -21.18
N THR A 3 56.35 0.96 -20.24
CA THR A 3 55.31 0.21 -19.54
C THR A 3 54.11 -0.05 -20.45
N GLY A 4 53.73 -1.32 -20.57
CA GLY A 4 52.57 -1.75 -21.35
C GLY A 4 51.26 -1.28 -20.72
N PHE A 5 50.39 -0.69 -21.54
CA PHE A 5 49.00 -0.44 -21.19
C PHE A 5 48.26 -1.79 -21.03
N SER A 6 48.08 -2.20 -19.77
CA SER A 6 47.21 -3.31 -19.40
C SER A 6 45.77 -2.95 -19.74
N LYS A 7 45.22 -3.56 -20.79
CA LYS A 7 43.78 -3.56 -21.05
C LYS A 7 43.12 -4.41 -19.97
N PHE A 8 42.39 -3.76 -19.07
CA PHE A 8 41.49 -4.43 -18.14
C PHE A 8 40.58 -5.41 -18.87
N PRO A 9 40.44 -6.67 -18.41
CA PRO A 9 39.56 -7.62 -19.04
C PRO A 9 38.11 -7.15 -18.82
N GLY A 10 37.47 -6.69 -19.89
CA GLY A 10 36.01 -6.54 -19.91
C GLY A 10 35.41 -7.89 -19.51
N GLN A 11 34.62 -7.88 -18.44
CA GLN A 11 33.96 -9.06 -17.90
C GLN A 11 33.20 -9.77 -19.02
N ARG A 12 33.76 -10.89 -19.49
CA ARG A 12 33.04 -11.82 -20.36
C ARG A 12 32.01 -12.49 -19.47
N GLY A 13 30.73 -12.20 -19.73
CA GLY A 13 29.63 -12.90 -19.07
C GLY A 13 29.74 -14.41 -19.30
N PRO A 14 29.39 -15.24 -18.30
CA PRO A 14 29.46 -16.69 -18.41
C PRO A 14 28.72 -17.21 -19.66
N GLN A 15 29.39 -18.07 -20.41
CA GLN A 15 28.93 -18.59 -21.71
C GLN A 15 27.69 -19.51 -21.63
N HIS A 16 27.14 -19.73 -20.43
CA HIS A 16 26.00 -20.62 -20.22
C HIS A 16 25.08 -20.17 -19.08
N GLU A 17 24.72 -18.89 -19.05
CA GLU A 17 23.77 -18.35 -18.07
C GLU A 17 22.34 -18.79 -18.39
N SER A 18 21.65 -19.34 -17.38
CA SER A 18 20.23 -19.68 -17.45
C SER A 18 19.37 -18.43 -17.66
N TYR A 19 18.16 -18.59 -18.19
CA TYR A 19 17.23 -17.47 -18.38
C TYR A 19 16.96 -16.75 -17.04
N GLU A 20 16.84 -17.51 -15.95
CA GLU A 20 16.59 -17.00 -14.61
C GLU A 20 17.74 -16.10 -14.12
N GLU A 21 18.99 -16.49 -14.33
CA GLU A 21 20.17 -15.68 -13.97
C GLU A 21 20.31 -14.39 -14.81
N LYS A 22 19.77 -14.38 -16.04
CA LYS A 22 19.66 -13.17 -16.87
C LYS A 22 18.50 -12.28 -16.44
N TYR A 23 17.43 -12.87 -15.90
CA TYR A 23 16.30 -12.14 -15.35
C TYR A 23 16.72 -11.45 -14.05
N GLU A 24 17.31 -12.20 -13.11
CA GLU A 24 17.77 -11.69 -11.82
C GLU A 24 18.79 -10.55 -11.96
N ARG A 25 19.83 -10.70 -12.79
CA ARG A 25 20.78 -9.60 -13.01
C ARG A 25 20.15 -8.36 -13.64
N ARG A 26 19.08 -8.50 -14.42
CA ARG A 26 18.34 -7.35 -14.96
C ARG A 26 17.52 -6.69 -13.87
N CYS A 27 16.89 -7.47 -13.01
CA CYS A 27 16.18 -7.00 -11.82
C CYS A 27 17.13 -6.24 -10.88
N GLU A 28 18.25 -6.84 -10.49
CA GLU A 28 19.28 -6.23 -9.64
C GLU A 28 19.83 -4.92 -10.24
N LYS A 29 20.09 -4.90 -11.56
CA LYS A 29 20.55 -3.69 -12.24
C LYS A 29 19.47 -2.60 -12.23
N HIS A 30 18.21 -2.97 -12.38
CA HIS A 30 17.11 -2.02 -12.35
C HIS A 30 16.91 -1.45 -10.93
N GLU A 31 17.01 -2.30 -9.92
CA GLU A 31 16.94 -1.93 -8.50
C GLU A 31 18.11 -1.03 -8.10
N SER A 32 19.33 -1.33 -8.54
CA SER A 32 20.51 -0.49 -8.36
C SER A 32 20.34 0.90 -8.99
N LEU A 33 19.60 1.01 -10.10
CA LEU A 33 19.28 2.30 -10.72
C LEU A 33 18.19 3.06 -9.95
N LEU A 34 17.27 2.36 -9.29
CA LEU A 34 16.22 2.95 -8.45
C LEU A 34 16.76 3.42 -7.09
N GLN A 35 17.72 2.69 -6.51
CA GLN A 35 18.37 3.05 -5.25
C GLN A 35 19.38 4.20 -5.39
N ARG A 36 19.73 4.61 -6.63
CA ARG A 36 20.52 5.82 -6.85
C ARG A 36 19.66 7.04 -6.58
N ASN A 37 19.98 7.76 -5.50
CA ASN A 37 19.53 9.13 -5.30
C ASN A 37 19.98 9.99 -6.48
N ASN A 38 19.12 10.15 -7.49
CA ASN A 38 19.37 10.96 -8.68
C ASN A 38 19.28 12.44 -8.35
N ARG A 39 20.27 12.94 -7.60
CA ARG A 39 20.55 14.37 -7.46
C ARG A 39 21.50 14.75 -8.59
N THR A 40 20.96 14.97 -9.79
CA THR A 40 21.77 15.45 -10.92
C THR A 40 22.27 16.86 -10.64
N THR A 41 23.57 17.01 -10.39
CA THR A 41 24.29 18.29 -10.21
C THR A 41 24.54 19.04 -11.52
N CYS A 42 23.86 18.69 -12.62
CA CYS A 42 24.05 19.32 -13.94
C CYS A 42 23.41 20.72 -14.07
N ARG A 43 22.88 21.31 -12.99
CA ARG A 43 22.59 22.74 -12.92
C ARG A 43 23.62 23.45 -12.04
N LEU A 44 24.85 23.52 -12.52
CA LEU A 44 25.79 24.54 -12.07
C LEU A 44 26.21 25.42 -13.23
N LYS A 45 26.32 26.70 -12.88
CA LYS A 45 26.34 27.93 -13.68
C LYS A 45 27.30 27.88 -14.87
N GLY A 46 26.87 28.58 -15.93
CA GLY A 46 27.60 28.71 -17.19
C GLY A 46 28.98 29.36 -17.05
N LYS A 47 29.86 28.95 -17.97
CA LYS A 47 31.05 29.68 -18.37
C LYS A 47 31.15 29.65 -19.90
N GLU A 48 31.00 30.85 -20.44
CA GLU A 48 31.56 31.47 -21.66
C GLU A 48 31.80 30.62 -22.91
N ALA A 49 31.15 31.08 -23.97
CA ALA A 49 31.20 30.58 -25.33
C ALA A 49 32.57 30.80 -25.98
N LYS A 50 33.18 29.70 -26.46
CA LYS A 50 34.01 29.73 -27.67
C LYS A 50 33.18 29.17 -28.81
N GLU A 51 33.18 29.90 -29.93
CA GLU A 51 32.40 29.61 -31.13
C GLU A 51 32.44 28.12 -31.53
N PRO A 52 31.30 27.52 -31.91
CA PRO A 52 31.29 26.13 -32.31
C PRO A 52 31.82 25.99 -33.75
N ALA A 53 33.02 25.40 -33.87
CA ALA A 53 33.46 24.80 -35.12
C ALA A 53 32.39 23.78 -35.58
N GLN A 54 31.83 23.99 -36.77
CA GLN A 54 30.68 23.24 -37.30
C GLN A 54 30.85 21.72 -37.19
N SER A 55 29.76 21.04 -36.83
CA SER A 55 29.73 19.57 -36.71
C SER A 55 29.99 18.88 -38.05
N PRO A 56 30.59 17.67 -38.07
CA PRO A 56 30.86 16.93 -39.32
C PRO A 56 29.61 16.74 -40.19
N ARG A 57 28.44 16.59 -39.55
CA ARG A 57 27.15 16.43 -40.23
C ARG A 57 26.69 17.71 -40.93
N GLN A 58 26.95 18.88 -40.34
CA GLN A 58 26.65 20.17 -40.97
C GLN A 58 27.60 20.44 -42.15
N LYS A 59 28.89 20.09 -42.02
CA LYS A 59 29.84 20.19 -43.14
C LYS A 59 29.42 19.35 -44.34
N GLU A 60 28.97 18.12 -44.10
CA GLU A 60 28.47 17.23 -45.15
C GLU A 60 27.19 17.77 -45.80
N PHE A 61 26.31 18.39 -45.00
CA PHE A 61 25.08 19.02 -45.48
C PHE A 61 25.35 20.22 -46.39
N PHE A 62 26.28 21.11 -46.02
CA PHE A 62 26.68 22.25 -46.86
C PHE A 62 27.39 21.80 -48.13
N ARG A 63 28.27 20.79 -48.05
CA ARG A 63 28.98 20.23 -49.21
C ARG A 63 28.03 19.63 -50.25
N ARG A 64 26.97 18.96 -49.82
CA ARG A 64 25.96 18.37 -50.73
C ARG A 64 25.05 19.40 -51.39
N ARG A 65 25.04 20.64 -50.90
CA ARG A 65 24.13 21.70 -51.37
C ARG A 65 24.85 22.92 -51.94
N ASN A 66 26.18 22.91 -52.06
CA ASN A 66 27.01 23.99 -52.61
C ASN A 66 26.72 25.37 -51.99
N LEU A 67 26.42 25.44 -50.69
CA LEU A 67 26.13 26.67 -49.97
C LEU A 67 27.38 27.13 -49.21
N THR A 68 27.87 28.34 -49.47
CA THR A 68 28.97 28.96 -48.71
C THR A 68 28.43 29.61 -47.44
N THR A 69 29.24 29.61 -46.38
CA THR A 69 28.85 30.00 -45.01
C THR A 69 28.44 31.47 -44.83
N GLU A 70 28.48 32.29 -45.89
CA GLU A 70 28.31 33.74 -45.82
C GLU A 70 26.87 34.22 -46.10
N GLU A 71 25.95 33.36 -46.52
CA GLU A 71 24.62 33.81 -46.99
C GLU A 71 23.52 33.87 -45.91
N LEU A 72 23.82 33.54 -44.65
CA LEU A 72 22.84 33.52 -43.56
C LEU A 72 22.72 34.85 -42.79
N GLY A 73 22.99 35.96 -43.48
CA GLY A 73 23.05 37.30 -42.90
C GLY A 73 22.23 38.34 -43.64
N ARG A 74 20.98 38.06 -44.06
CA ARG A 74 19.91 39.07 -44.29
C ARG A 74 18.69 38.43 -44.97
N THR A 75 17.64 38.12 -44.21
CA THR A 75 16.25 38.38 -44.64
C THR A 75 15.30 38.27 -43.46
N LYS A 76 14.81 39.43 -42.99
CA LYS A 76 13.75 39.53 -41.98
C LYS A 76 12.41 39.19 -42.64
N MET A 77 11.66 38.28 -42.02
CA MET A 77 10.26 38.03 -42.32
C MET A 77 9.35 39.09 -41.68
N MET A 78 8.30 39.52 -42.37
CA MET A 78 7.03 40.02 -41.79
C MET A 78 5.90 40.07 -42.84
N LEU A 79 4.66 39.86 -42.34
CA LEU A 79 3.30 40.16 -42.86
C LEU A 79 2.53 39.10 -43.71
N PRO A 80 1.17 39.10 -43.68
CA PRO A 80 0.19 39.16 -42.57
C PRO A 80 -0.90 38.04 -42.66
N PRO A 81 -1.83 37.91 -41.68
CA PRO A 81 -2.93 36.94 -41.74
C PRO A 81 -4.24 37.56 -42.28
N GLY A 82 -4.79 36.99 -43.36
CA GLY A 82 -6.11 37.34 -43.90
C GLY A 82 -7.11 36.19 -43.73
N LYS A 83 -8.20 36.45 -42.98
CA LYS A 83 -9.31 35.52 -42.73
C LYS A 83 -10.32 35.52 -43.89
N LYS A 84 -10.77 34.30 -44.21
CA LYS A 84 -12.08 33.83 -44.72
C LYS A 84 -13.02 34.87 -45.39
N GLY A 85 -13.26 34.67 -46.68
CA GLY A 85 -14.46 35.14 -47.39
C GLY A 85 -15.24 33.94 -47.92
N THR A 86 -16.43 33.72 -47.36
CA THR A 86 -17.51 32.90 -47.93
C THR A 86 -18.12 33.63 -49.11
N LEU A 87 -18.21 32.99 -50.28
CA LEU A 87 -19.15 33.38 -51.34
C LEU A 87 -19.78 32.14 -51.95
N PHE A 88 -21.10 32.05 -51.78
CA PHE A 88 -22.00 31.15 -52.50
C PHE A 88 -22.05 31.53 -54.00
N PRO A 89 -22.49 30.61 -54.88
CA PRO A 89 -22.65 30.88 -56.29
C PRO A 89 -24.01 31.52 -56.55
N VAL A 90 -24.07 32.67 -57.23
CA VAL A 90 -25.33 33.21 -57.77
C VAL A 90 -25.08 33.83 -59.15
N ASN A 91 -25.57 33.11 -60.15
CA ASN A 91 -26.17 33.54 -61.42
C ASN A 91 -25.80 34.93 -61.97
N CYS A 92 -25.05 34.93 -63.07
CA CYS A 92 -25.16 35.99 -64.07
C CYS A 92 -26.33 35.66 -65.01
N SER A 93 -27.40 36.42 -64.90
CA SER A 93 -28.40 36.57 -65.95
C SER A 93 -28.96 37.97 -65.80
N ASP A 94 -28.31 38.94 -66.43
CA ASP A 94 -28.90 40.25 -66.65
C ASP A 94 -28.84 40.59 -68.14
N SER A 95 -30.05 40.71 -68.66
CA SER A 95 -30.49 41.07 -69.99
C SER A 95 -29.90 42.40 -70.46
N LEU A 96 -29.12 42.36 -71.53
CA LEU A 96 -28.98 43.52 -72.42
C LEU A 96 -30.27 43.63 -73.24
N GLY A 97 -31.18 44.45 -72.73
CA GLY A 97 -32.35 44.90 -73.47
C GLY A 97 -31.91 45.72 -74.68
N GLU A 98 -32.24 45.24 -75.86
CA GLU A 98 -32.29 46.04 -77.07
C GLU A 98 -33.41 47.09 -76.91
N ILE A 99 -33.09 48.36 -77.12
CA ILE A 99 -34.08 49.42 -77.36
C ILE A 99 -33.84 49.98 -78.78
N PRO A 100 -34.91 50.25 -79.55
CA PRO A 100 -34.88 50.30 -81.01
C PRO A 100 -34.31 51.62 -81.57
N PRO A 101 -33.77 51.63 -82.80
CA PRO A 101 -33.20 52.83 -83.39
C PRO A 101 -34.28 53.69 -84.05
N GLN A 102 -35.13 54.37 -83.28
CA GLN A 102 -36.04 55.37 -83.84
C GLN A 102 -36.35 56.50 -82.85
N THR A 103 -35.44 57.46 -82.63
CA THR A 103 -35.84 58.85 -82.23
C THR A 103 -34.79 59.94 -82.45
N TYR A 104 -33.51 59.66 -82.71
CA TYR A 104 -32.47 60.72 -82.80
C TYR A 104 -32.22 61.26 -84.21
N LEU A 105 -33.28 61.61 -84.94
CA LEU A 105 -33.18 62.51 -86.09
C LEU A 105 -34.34 63.48 -86.06
N ASN A 106 -34.34 64.39 -85.08
CA ASN A 106 -34.99 65.68 -85.17
C ASN A 106 -34.41 66.58 -84.08
N TYR A 107 -33.99 67.79 -84.45
CA TYR A 107 -33.40 68.84 -83.61
C TYR A 107 -31.92 68.67 -83.24
N LEU A 108 -31.04 69.08 -84.16
CA LEU A 108 -30.09 70.18 -83.92
C LEU A 108 -29.42 70.53 -85.26
N SER A 109 -30.17 71.26 -86.08
CA SER A 109 -29.65 72.12 -87.13
C SER A 109 -29.05 73.39 -86.52
N ASP A 110 -27.93 73.83 -87.09
CA ASP A 110 -27.35 75.17 -87.02
C ASP A 110 -26.69 75.61 -85.70
N ILE A 111 -25.40 75.25 -85.56
CA ILE A 111 -24.22 76.15 -85.45
C ILE A 111 -22.94 75.28 -85.25
N GLN A 112 -21.94 75.49 -86.13
CA GLN A 112 -20.52 75.04 -86.09
C GLN A 112 -20.12 73.62 -86.62
N SER A 113 -20.01 73.46 -87.95
CA SER A 113 -19.54 72.24 -88.67
C SER A 113 -18.10 71.78 -88.38
N ILE A 114 -17.25 72.59 -87.75
CA ILE A 114 -15.91 72.14 -87.31
C ILE A 114 -15.99 71.31 -86.02
N GLY A 115 -17.00 71.55 -85.17
CA GLY A 115 -17.22 70.79 -83.94
C GLY A 115 -17.72 69.37 -84.22
N ILE A 116 -18.65 69.21 -85.15
CA ILE A 116 -19.36 67.93 -85.40
C ILE A 116 -18.44 66.86 -86.04
N ILE A 117 -17.59 67.22 -87.01
CA ILE A 117 -16.66 66.28 -87.66
C ILE A 117 -15.55 65.83 -86.70
N ASN A 118 -15.01 66.75 -85.91
CA ASN A 118 -13.99 66.42 -84.91
C ASN A 118 -14.58 65.53 -83.80
N THR A 119 -15.85 65.74 -83.43
CA THR A 119 -16.54 64.88 -82.48
C THR A 119 -16.78 63.47 -83.05
N PHE A 120 -17.17 63.33 -84.33
CA PHE A 120 -17.39 62.01 -84.96
C PHE A 120 -16.10 61.17 -85.09
N PHE A 121 -14.98 61.77 -85.51
CA PHE A 121 -13.69 61.09 -85.58
C PHE A 121 -13.22 60.64 -84.19
N VAL A 122 -13.33 61.52 -83.19
CA VAL A 122 -13.03 61.20 -81.79
C VAL A 122 -13.95 60.08 -81.27
N PHE A 123 -15.23 60.02 -81.67
CA PHE A 123 -16.13 58.92 -81.31
C PHE A 123 -15.68 57.56 -81.88
N GLN A 124 -15.18 57.50 -83.13
CA GLN A 124 -14.71 56.26 -83.72
C GLN A 124 -13.43 55.73 -83.05
N GLU A 125 -12.49 56.63 -82.72
CA GLU A 125 -11.28 56.28 -81.96
C GLU A 125 -11.62 55.82 -80.54
N ILE A 126 -12.61 56.45 -79.89
CA ILE A 126 -13.11 56.02 -78.58
C ILE A 126 -13.71 54.60 -78.64
N ILE A 127 -14.48 54.28 -79.67
CA ILE A 127 -15.07 52.93 -79.84
C ILE A 127 -13.96 51.89 -80.09
N GLN A 128 -12.98 52.19 -80.93
CA GLN A 128 -11.85 51.28 -81.15
C GLN A 128 -11.03 51.07 -79.88
N LEU A 129 -10.76 52.14 -79.13
CA LEU A 129 -10.07 52.05 -77.85
C LEU A 129 -10.87 51.20 -76.84
N SER A 130 -12.20 51.34 -76.81
CA SER A 130 -13.07 50.50 -75.98
C SER A 130 -12.96 49.02 -76.34
N ASN A 131 -12.86 48.68 -77.63
CA ASN A 131 -12.71 47.29 -78.07
C ASN A 131 -11.34 46.71 -77.69
N TYR A 132 -10.26 47.48 -77.84
CA TYR A 132 -8.93 47.05 -77.40
C TYR A 132 -8.85 46.88 -75.88
N LEU A 133 -9.51 47.76 -75.12
CA LEU A 133 -9.59 47.67 -73.68
C LEU A 133 -10.37 46.42 -73.23
N ASN A 134 -11.51 46.13 -73.87
CA ASN A 134 -12.31 44.94 -73.59
C ASN A 134 -11.53 43.65 -73.92
N GLU A 135 -10.85 43.60 -75.06
CA GLU A 135 -10.03 42.43 -75.43
C GLU A 135 -8.83 42.24 -74.50
N ALA A 136 -8.17 43.32 -74.07
CA ALA A 136 -7.10 43.27 -73.07
C ALA A 136 -7.62 42.73 -71.72
N LEU A 137 -8.81 43.19 -71.30
CA LEU A 137 -9.48 42.72 -70.09
C LEU A 137 -9.83 41.21 -70.16
N HIS A 138 -10.33 40.73 -71.30
CA HIS A 138 -10.62 39.31 -71.51
C HIS A 138 -9.36 38.43 -71.43
N ARG A 139 -8.24 38.86 -72.03
CA ARG A 139 -6.95 38.15 -71.93
C ARG A 139 -6.42 38.12 -70.50
N GLU A 140 -6.58 39.24 -69.78
CA GLU A 140 -6.19 39.31 -68.36
C GLU A 140 -7.00 38.32 -67.51
N LEU A 141 -8.32 38.24 -67.71
CA LEU A 141 -9.17 37.28 -67.00
C LEU A 141 -8.80 35.82 -67.31
N ALA A 142 -8.51 35.51 -68.59
CA ALA A 142 -8.08 34.19 -69.00
C ALA A 142 -6.71 33.79 -68.39
N LEU A 143 -5.76 34.73 -68.31
CA LEU A 143 -4.48 34.49 -67.65
C LEU A 143 -4.64 34.29 -66.13
N LYS A 144 -5.53 35.06 -65.49
CA LYS A 144 -5.86 34.87 -64.07
C LYS A 144 -6.44 33.47 -63.82
N GLN A 145 -7.36 33.02 -64.65
CA GLN A 145 -7.92 31.66 -64.54
C GLN A 145 -6.86 30.58 -64.73
N LYS A 146 -5.99 30.72 -65.74
CA LYS A 146 -4.87 29.79 -65.96
C LYS A 146 -3.90 29.76 -64.77
N MET A 147 -3.63 30.91 -64.16
CA MET A 147 -2.78 31.00 -62.97
C MET A 147 -3.38 30.25 -61.78
N VAL A 148 -4.69 30.40 -61.54
CA VAL A 148 -5.39 29.68 -60.46
C VAL A 148 -5.28 28.16 -60.67
N ILE A 149 -5.56 27.68 -61.88
CA ILE A 149 -5.47 26.24 -62.19
C ILE A 149 -4.03 25.71 -62.01
N LEU A 150 -3.03 26.45 -62.47
CA LEU A 150 -1.62 26.05 -62.30
C LEU A 150 -1.21 26.01 -60.83
N GLN A 151 -1.71 26.94 -60.01
CA GLN A 151 -1.43 26.98 -58.58
C GLN A 151 -2.07 25.79 -57.84
N GLU A 152 -3.30 25.42 -58.22
CA GLU A 152 -3.99 24.23 -57.71
C GLU A 152 -3.27 22.94 -58.12
N LEU A 153 -2.88 22.81 -59.39
CA LEU A 153 -2.10 21.65 -59.88
C LEU A 153 -0.76 21.52 -59.16
N LEU A 154 -0.06 22.63 -58.93
CA LEU A 154 1.20 22.62 -58.19
C LEU A 154 1.00 22.16 -56.74
N ALA A 155 -0.06 22.63 -56.07
CA ALA A 155 -0.39 22.19 -54.72
C ALA A 155 -0.68 20.68 -54.67
N MET A 156 -1.48 20.16 -55.61
CA MET A 156 -1.78 18.73 -55.72
C MET A 156 -0.52 17.89 -55.99
N LEU A 157 0.38 18.35 -56.86
CA LEU A 157 1.63 17.65 -57.16
C LEU A 157 2.58 17.62 -55.96
N LEU A 158 2.69 18.73 -55.22
CA LEU A 158 3.51 18.79 -54.00
C LEU A 158 2.96 17.83 -52.94
N GLU A 159 1.65 17.79 -52.73
CA GLU A 159 1.02 16.86 -51.79
C GLU A 159 1.21 15.40 -52.21
N ALA A 160 1.05 15.10 -53.51
CA ALA A 160 1.28 13.76 -54.04
C ALA A 160 2.74 13.32 -53.89
N ALA A 161 3.69 14.20 -54.19
CA ALA A 161 5.12 13.93 -53.99
C ALA A 161 5.42 13.70 -52.50
N GLU A 162 4.79 14.47 -51.61
CA GLU A 162 4.97 14.33 -50.16
C GLU A 162 4.51 12.95 -49.65
N LYS A 163 3.32 12.53 -50.09
CA LYS A 163 2.79 11.20 -49.78
C LYS A 163 3.68 10.09 -50.34
N SER A 164 4.20 10.26 -51.55
CA SER A 164 5.06 9.28 -52.22
C SER A 164 6.36 9.02 -51.45
N TRP A 165 7.13 10.06 -51.10
CA TRP A 165 8.41 9.85 -50.41
C TRP A 165 8.21 9.31 -48.99
N LYS A 166 7.13 9.71 -48.31
CA LYS A 166 6.76 9.17 -47.00
C LYS A 166 6.44 7.67 -47.08
N GLY A 167 5.67 7.27 -48.10
CA GLY A 167 5.37 5.86 -48.37
C GLY A 167 6.65 5.04 -48.58
N GLN A 168 7.52 5.52 -49.47
CA GLN A 168 8.77 4.84 -49.81
C GLN A 168 9.71 4.69 -48.61
N PHE A 169 9.88 5.73 -47.80
CA PHE A 169 10.70 5.65 -46.58
C PHE A 169 10.17 4.61 -45.58
N ASN A 170 8.85 4.52 -45.41
CA ASN A 170 8.24 3.53 -44.52
C ASN A 170 8.44 2.11 -45.03
N GLU A 171 8.31 1.90 -46.35
CA GLU A 171 8.58 0.61 -46.98
C GLU A 171 10.04 0.18 -46.77
N ASP A 172 11.00 1.07 -46.99
CA ASP A 172 12.43 0.80 -46.79
C ASP A 172 12.73 0.45 -45.32
N LYS A 173 12.14 1.17 -44.37
CA LYS A 173 12.24 0.87 -42.94
C LYS A 173 11.72 -0.53 -42.61
N LEU A 174 10.59 -0.93 -43.18
CA LEU A 174 10.00 -2.26 -42.98
C LEU A 174 10.86 -3.36 -43.62
N LYS A 175 11.38 -3.14 -44.83
CA LYS A 175 12.32 -4.05 -45.50
C LYS A 175 13.57 -4.30 -44.67
N CYS A 176 14.17 -3.25 -44.09
CA CYS A 176 15.32 -3.42 -43.19
C CYS A 176 14.97 -4.26 -41.95
N ARG A 177 13.78 -4.06 -41.36
CA ARG A 177 13.34 -4.83 -40.20
C ARG A 177 13.08 -6.30 -40.53
N LEU A 178 12.43 -6.56 -41.67
CA LEU A 178 12.20 -7.93 -42.17
C LEU A 178 13.53 -8.66 -42.37
N SER A 179 14.48 -8.04 -43.09
CA SER A 179 15.79 -8.64 -43.32
C SER A 179 16.55 -8.94 -42.02
N MET A 180 16.45 -8.08 -40.99
CA MET A 180 17.04 -8.36 -39.68
C MET A 180 16.43 -9.60 -39.01
N LEU A 181 15.09 -9.72 -39.03
CA LEU A 181 14.38 -10.84 -38.41
C LEU A 181 14.62 -12.16 -39.14
N GLU A 182 14.66 -12.13 -40.47
CA GLU A 182 15.03 -13.28 -41.30
C GLU A 182 16.45 -13.74 -41.00
N ASN A 183 17.41 -12.82 -40.89
CA ASN A 183 18.78 -13.14 -40.50
C ASN A 183 18.83 -13.76 -39.09
N GLN A 184 18.07 -13.25 -38.13
CA GLN A 184 18.01 -13.84 -36.78
C GLN A 184 17.46 -15.27 -36.82
N LEU A 185 16.35 -15.49 -37.53
CA LEU A 185 15.74 -16.80 -37.69
C LEU A 185 16.69 -17.78 -38.39
N GLN A 186 17.39 -17.32 -39.42
CA GLN A 186 18.36 -18.12 -40.16
C GLN A 186 19.56 -18.50 -39.28
N ILE A 187 20.10 -17.55 -38.51
CA ILE A 187 21.17 -17.80 -37.54
C ILE A 187 20.72 -18.81 -36.49
N CYS A 188 19.51 -18.70 -35.94
CA CYS A 188 18.96 -19.70 -35.03
C CYS A 188 18.83 -21.07 -35.72
N THR A 189 18.31 -21.12 -36.94
CA THR A 189 18.13 -22.38 -37.68
C THR A 189 19.47 -23.04 -38.00
N GLN A 190 20.52 -22.26 -38.29
CA GLN A 190 21.85 -22.75 -38.64
C GLN A 190 22.71 -23.10 -37.41
N ASN A 191 22.61 -22.34 -36.33
CA ASN A 191 23.47 -22.51 -35.14
C ASN A 191 22.99 -23.62 -34.21
N TYR A 192 21.71 -23.98 -34.23
CA TYR A 192 21.20 -25.09 -33.44
C TYR A 192 21.11 -26.36 -34.29
N SER A 193 22.06 -27.27 -34.10
CA SER A 193 21.88 -28.62 -34.63
C SER A 193 20.60 -29.21 -34.03
N LYS A 194 19.80 -29.93 -34.84
CA LYS A 194 18.58 -30.62 -34.39
C LYS A 194 18.81 -31.45 -33.12
N ARG A 195 20.03 -31.97 -32.92
CA ARG A 195 20.47 -32.68 -31.72
C ARG A 195 20.71 -31.76 -30.51
N GLY A 196 21.31 -30.59 -30.71
CA GLY A 196 21.50 -29.59 -29.65
C GLY A 196 20.18 -29.04 -29.12
N LEU A 197 19.25 -28.70 -30.02
CA LEU A 197 17.91 -28.23 -29.63
C LEU A 197 17.15 -29.31 -28.86
N LYS A 198 17.19 -30.57 -29.33
CA LYS A 198 16.58 -31.71 -28.64
C LYS A 198 17.19 -31.94 -27.25
N ARG A 199 18.50 -31.74 -27.09
CA ARG A 199 19.18 -31.87 -25.79
C ARG A 199 18.69 -30.81 -24.80
N VAL A 200 18.63 -29.55 -25.20
CA VAL A 200 18.14 -28.46 -24.34
C VAL A 200 16.68 -28.69 -23.95
N LEU A 201 15.83 -29.15 -24.88
CA LEU A 201 14.43 -29.47 -24.56
C LEU A 201 14.31 -30.61 -23.54
N LEU A 202 15.11 -31.67 -23.67
CA LEU A 202 15.12 -32.76 -22.69
C LEU A 202 15.61 -32.28 -21.32
N GLU A 203 16.65 -31.46 -21.28
CA GLU A 203 17.17 -30.87 -20.04
C GLU A 203 16.12 -29.99 -19.35
N MET A 204 15.40 -29.16 -20.11
CA MET A 204 14.34 -28.32 -19.54
C MET A 204 13.16 -29.14 -19.03
N GLU A 205 12.79 -30.22 -19.72
CA GLU A 205 11.73 -31.11 -19.24
C GLU A 205 12.15 -31.86 -17.97
N ASP A 206 13.40 -32.32 -17.87
CA ASP A 206 13.94 -32.94 -16.65
C ASP A 206 13.95 -31.95 -15.47
N GLN A 207 14.41 -30.72 -15.69
CA GLN A 207 14.39 -29.67 -14.67
C GLN A 207 12.97 -29.38 -14.19
N LYS A 208 12.01 -29.24 -15.11
CA LYS A 208 10.59 -29.06 -14.78
C LYS A 208 10.07 -30.21 -13.91
N GLN A 209 10.33 -31.46 -14.30
CA GLN A 209 9.91 -32.63 -13.53
C GLN A 209 10.55 -32.65 -12.13
N ASN A 210 11.82 -32.29 -12.01
CA ASN A 210 12.51 -32.17 -10.73
C ASN A 210 11.88 -31.09 -9.83
N TYR A 211 11.50 -29.92 -10.38
CA TYR A 211 10.81 -28.89 -9.61
C TYR A 211 9.43 -29.34 -9.16
N GLU A 212 8.64 -29.95 -10.05
CA GLU A 212 7.33 -30.50 -9.70
C GLU A 212 7.44 -31.57 -8.61
N GLN A 213 8.44 -32.44 -8.68
CA GLN A 213 8.68 -33.48 -7.69
C GLN A 213 9.06 -32.89 -6.33
N LYS A 214 9.97 -31.91 -6.28
CA LYS A 214 10.33 -31.20 -5.04
C LYS A 214 9.13 -30.50 -4.40
N VAL A 215 8.26 -29.90 -5.20
CA VAL A 215 7.03 -29.27 -4.69
C VAL A 215 6.09 -30.33 -4.13
N LYS A 216 5.89 -31.46 -4.82
CA LYS A 216 5.07 -32.58 -4.31
C LYS A 216 5.58 -33.13 -2.98
N GLU A 217 6.89 -33.39 -2.88
CA GLU A 217 7.52 -33.90 -1.66
C GLU A 217 7.41 -32.91 -0.51
N SER A 218 7.65 -31.61 -0.76
CA SER A 218 7.49 -30.56 0.23
C SER A 218 6.05 -30.45 0.75
N LEU A 219 5.07 -30.51 -0.16
CA LEU A 219 3.64 -30.50 0.19
C LEU A 219 3.24 -31.75 0.98
N GLN A 220 3.76 -32.92 0.62
CA GLN A 220 3.50 -34.15 1.36
C GLN A 220 4.06 -34.06 2.78
N LYS A 221 5.29 -33.58 2.94
CA LYS A 221 5.91 -33.36 4.26
C LYS A 221 5.09 -32.39 5.12
N LEU A 222 4.63 -31.27 4.54
CA LEU A 222 3.79 -30.29 5.24
C LEU A 222 2.44 -30.90 5.67
N LEU A 223 1.86 -31.76 4.83
CA LEU A 223 0.61 -32.46 5.15
C LEU A 223 0.82 -33.43 6.30
N GLU A 224 1.91 -34.20 6.30
CA GLU A 224 2.29 -35.09 7.40
C GLU A 224 2.47 -34.30 8.71
N GLU A 225 3.23 -33.20 8.69
CA GLU A 225 3.41 -32.31 9.84
C GLU A 225 2.08 -31.74 10.35
N LYS A 226 1.19 -31.30 9.45
CA LYS A 226 -0.16 -30.81 9.81
C LYS A 226 -0.98 -31.90 10.50
N THR A 227 -0.98 -33.13 9.97
CA THR A 227 -1.72 -34.24 10.58
C THR A 227 -1.15 -34.63 11.95
N GLN A 228 0.17 -34.56 12.12
CA GLN A 228 0.84 -34.80 13.40
C GLN A 228 0.48 -33.72 14.43
N ALA A 229 0.55 -32.44 14.05
CA ALA A 229 0.14 -31.32 14.91
C ALA A 229 -1.34 -31.42 15.31
N GLN A 230 -2.21 -31.82 14.38
CA GLN A 230 -3.63 -32.05 14.65
C GLN A 230 -3.84 -33.17 15.68
N LYS A 231 -3.11 -34.29 15.55
CA LYS A 231 -3.16 -35.39 16.52
C LYS A 231 -2.68 -34.95 17.90
N GLN A 232 -1.61 -34.16 17.96
CA GLN A 232 -1.09 -33.59 19.22
C GLN A 232 -2.10 -32.64 19.86
N PHE A 233 -2.73 -31.77 19.07
CA PHE A 233 -3.79 -30.88 19.56
C PHE A 233 -4.96 -31.66 20.13
N GLN A 234 -5.45 -32.70 19.44
CA GLN A 234 -6.53 -33.55 19.94
C GLN A 234 -6.15 -34.31 21.22
N ASN A 235 -4.89 -34.73 21.36
CA ASN A 235 -4.40 -35.34 22.60
C ASN A 235 -4.38 -34.33 23.75
N ALA A 236 -3.86 -33.12 23.50
CA ALA A 236 -3.84 -32.04 24.50
C ALA A 236 -5.26 -31.62 24.91
N GLN A 237 -6.19 -31.57 23.97
CA GLN A 237 -7.60 -31.31 24.25
C GLN A 237 -8.22 -32.38 25.15
N ARG A 238 -7.96 -33.67 24.88
CA ARG A 238 -8.40 -34.76 25.76
C ARG A 238 -7.77 -34.71 27.15
N ALA A 239 -6.48 -34.38 27.25
CA ALA A 239 -5.83 -34.20 28.54
C ALA A 239 -6.41 -33.02 29.33
N LEU A 240 -6.77 -31.94 28.64
CA LEU A 240 -7.42 -30.78 29.24
C LEU A 240 -8.81 -31.09 29.78
N THR A 241 -9.63 -31.86 29.04
CA THR A 241 -10.95 -32.27 29.54
C THR A 241 -10.83 -33.10 30.80
N VAL A 242 -9.90 -34.06 30.83
CA VAL A 242 -9.64 -34.88 32.04
C VAL A 242 -9.18 -34.01 33.21
N ALA A 243 -8.22 -33.11 32.99
CA ALA A 243 -7.74 -32.22 34.05
C ALA A 243 -8.83 -31.26 34.56
N ALA A 244 -9.75 -30.83 33.69
CA ALA A 244 -10.90 -30.02 34.08
C ALA A 244 -11.89 -30.81 34.95
N ASP A 245 -12.16 -32.06 34.58
CA ASP A 245 -12.99 -32.98 35.36
C ASP A 245 -12.36 -33.24 36.74
N ASP A 246 -11.05 -33.53 36.80
CA ASP A 246 -10.32 -33.69 38.05
C ASP A 246 -10.40 -32.43 38.92
N CYS A 247 -10.23 -31.25 38.32
CA CYS A 247 -10.36 -29.98 39.02
C CYS A 247 -11.77 -29.76 39.58
N SER A 248 -12.82 -30.22 38.90
CA SER A 248 -14.19 -30.19 39.43
C SER A 248 -14.35 -31.14 40.62
N LEU A 249 -13.80 -32.35 40.53
CA LEU A 249 -13.81 -33.34 41.60
C LEU A 249 -13.09 -32.83 42.86
N TRP A 250 -11.89 -32.26 42.71
CA TRP A 250 -11.14 -31.71 43.84
C TRP A 250 -11.85 -30.53 44.51
N LYS A 251 -12.59 -29.70 43.74
CA LYS A 251 -13.42 -28.63 44.29
C LYS A 251 -14.56 -29.20 45.14
N ASP A 252 -15.27 -30.20 44.63
CA ASP A 252 -16.37 -30.84 45.36
C ASP A 252 -15.88 -31.48 46.67
N GLN A 253 -14.72 -32.15 46.62
CA GLN A 253 -14.09 -32.70 47.82
C GLN A 253 -13.71 -31.63 48.83
N LEU A 254 -13.12 -30.52 48.37
CA LEU A 254 -12.76 -29.40 49.24
C LEU A 254 -13.99 -28.76 49.88
N ASP A 255 -15.10 -28.64 49.16
CA ASP A 255 -16.36 -28.13 49.70
C ASP A 255 -17.02 -29.11 50.68
N ASN A 256 -16.88 -30.43 50.47
CA ASN A 256 -17.29 -31.43 51.46
C ASN A 256 -16.46 -31.33 52.74
N PHE A 257 -15.13 -31.26 52.64
CA PHE A 257 -14.28 -31.06 53.80
C PHE A 257 -14.61 -29.77 54.54
N LYS A 258 -14.88 -28.65 53.85
CA LYS A 258 -15.33 -27.42 54.51
C LYS A 258 -16.60 -27.63 55.33
N LYS A 259 -17.58 -28.37 54.81
CA LYS A 259 -18.81 -28.70 55.53
C LYS A 259 -18.51 -29.55 56.77
N ASP A 260 -17.67 -30.56 56.64
CA ASP A 260 -17.25 -31.42 57.76
C ASP A 260 -16.52 -30.60 58.84
N TRP A 261 -15.63 -29.69 58.43
CA TRP A 261 -14.94 -28.78 59.34
C TRP A 261 -15.90 -27.83 60.07
N SER A 262 -16.90 -27.27 59.39
CA SER A 262 -17.92 -26.47 60.08
C SER A 262 -18.73 -27.29 61.07
N GLN A 263 -19.12 -28.52 60.69
CA GLN A 263 -19.87 -29.41 61.58
C GLN A 263 -19.06 -29.80 62.82
N LEU A 264 -17.76 -30.13 62.65
CA LEU A 264 -16.88 -30.45 63.76
C LEU A 264 -16.67 -29.24 64.69
N THR A 265 -16.59 -28.04 64.11
CA THR A 265 -16.49 -26.79 64.87
C THR A 265 -17.75 -26.56 65.71
N ASP A 266 -18.93 -26.78 65.13
CA ASP A 266 -20.22 -26.69 65.82
C ASP A 266 -20.29 -27.71 66.97
N GLN A 267 -19.91 -28.96 66.72
CA GLN A 267 -19.84 -30.01 67.75
C GLN A 267 -18.88 -29.66 68.89
N HIS A 268 -17.69 -29.15 68.56
CA HIS A 268 -16.73 -28.71 69.56
C HIS A 268 -17.29 -27.54 70.40
N SER A 269 -17.98 -26.59 69.76
CA SER A 269 -18.65 -25.49 70.47
C SER A 269 -19.74 -26.00 71.41
N GLU A 270 -20.54 -26.98 70.99
CA GLU A 270 -21.58 -27.61 71.81
C GLU A 270 -20.98 -28.37 73.00
N ALA A 271 -19.93 -29.15 72.77
CA ALA A 271 -19.22 -29.88 73.82
C ALA A 271 -18.58 -28.93 74.84
N LYS A 272 -17.98 -27.82 74.36
CA LYS A 272 -17.45 -26.76 75.22
C LYS A 272 -18.53 -26.12 76.08
N ASN A 273 -19.71 -25.83 75.50
CA ASN A 273 -20.85 -25.31 76.26
C ASN A 273 -21.32 -26.31 77.33
N LYS A 274 -21.39 -27.61 77.01
CA LYS A 274 -21.73 -28.67 77.98
C LYS A 274 -20.72 -28.75 79.12
N LEU A 275 -19.42 -28.69 78.82
CA LEU A 275 -18.35 -28.66 79.83
C LEU A 275 -18.51 -27.46 80.75
N HIS A 276 -18.75 -26.26 80.21
CA HIS A 276 -18.93 -25.05 81.02
C HIS A 276 -20.14 -25.16 81.96
N VAL A 277 -21.26 -25.75 81.50
CA VAL A 277 -22.42 -26.02 82.35
C VAL A 277 -22.09 -27.00 83.48
N LEU A 278 -21.32 -28.07 83.19
CA LEU A 278 -20.90 -29.03 84.21
C LEU A 278 -19.92 -28.41 85.21
N GLU A 279 -18.99 -27.58 84.76
CA GLU A 279 -18.05 -26.83 85.59
C GLU A 279 -18.80 -25.91 86.56
N ASN A 280 -19.80 -25.16 86.08
CA ASN A 280 -20.64 -24.32 86.94
C ASN A 280 -21.42 -25.14 87.99
N LYS A 281 -21.94 -26.33 87.63
CA LYS A 281 -22.62 -27.22 88.59
C LYS A 281 -21.66 -27.78 89.64
N LEU A 282 -20.44 -28.15 89.23
CA LEU A 282 -19.40 -28.63 90.13
C LEU A 282 -19.03 -27.54 91.14
N GLN A 283 -18.78 -26.31 90.68
CA GLN A 283 -18.52 -25.17 91.55
C GLN A 283 -19.64 -24.94 92.57
N TRP A 284 -20.91 -25.02 92.14
CA TRP A 284 -22.03 -24.89 93.06
C TRP A 284 -22.04 -26.01 94.11
N SER A 285 -21.81 -27.26 93.70
CA SER A 285 -21.68 -28.39 94.60
C SER A 285 -20.50 -28.24 95.57
N ASP A 286 -19.36 -27.72 95.12
CA ASP A 286 -18.17 -27.47 95.96
C ASP A 286 -18.43 -26.37 97.00
N ILE A 287 -19.14 -25.31 96.61
CA ILE A 287 -19.58 -24.26 97.55
C ILE A 287 -20.51 -24.86 98.60
N GLN A 288 -21.51 -25.64 98.18
CA GLN A 288 -22.42 -26.33 99.11
C GLN A 288 -21.66 -27.29 100.04
N ASN A 289 -20.73 -28.08 99.51
CA ASN A 289 -19.93 -29.00 100.32
C ASN A 289 -19.04 -28.24 101.31
N SER A 290 -18.43 -27.13 100.90
CA SER A 290 -17.66 -26.26 101.79
C SER A 290 -18.52 -25.68 102.91
N GLN A 291 -19.75 -25.26 102.61
CA GLN A 291 -20.72 -24.80 103.61
C GLN A 291 -21.08 -25.91 104.61
N LEU A 292 -21.33 -27.13 104.13
CA LEU A 292 -21.62 -28.29 104.98
C LEU A 292 -20.42 -28.68 105.85
N GLN A 293 -19.21 -28.68 105.31
CA GLN A 293 -17.98 -28.95 106.06
C GLN A 293 -17.74 -27.90 107.14
N GLN A 294 -17.99 -26.62 106.84
CA GLN A 294 -17.90 -25.55 107.82
C GLN A 294 -18.92 -25.75 108.95
N ALA A 295 -20.18 -26.01 108.61
CA ALA A 295 -21.22 -26.29 109.61
C ALA A 295 -20.88 -27.52 110.47
N LEU A 296 -20.33 -28.57 109.89
CA LEU A 296 -19.89 -29.76 110.62
C LEU A 296 -18.78 -29.41 111.62
N LYS A 297 -17.79 -28.62 111.21
CA LYS A 297 -16.72 -28.15 112.08
C LYS A 297 -17.25 -27.28 113.23
N ASP A 298 -18.22 -26.40 112.96
CA ASP A 298 -18.85 -25.57 113.98
C ASP A 298 -19.59 -26.44 115.01
N MET A 299 -20.36 -27.44 114.56
CA MET A 299 -21.03 -28.41 115.44
C MET A 299 -20.03 -29.27 116.25
N GLU A 300 -18.90 -29.65 115.67
CA GLU A 300 -17.84 -30.38 116.38
C GLU A 300 -17.18 -29.51 117.46
N ASN A 301 -16.94 -28.23 117.18
CA ASN A 301 -16.44 -27.27 118.17
C ASN A 301 -17.44 -27.06 119.29
N GLU A 302 -18.73 -26.90 118.99
CA GLU A 302 -19.79 -26.83 120.01
C GLU A 302 -19.81 -28.10 120.87
N ARG A 303 -19.74 -29.27 120.23
CA ARG A 303 -19.66 -30.55 120.95
C ARG A 303 -18.44 -30.60 121.87
N ALA A 304 -17.26 -30.16 121.41
CA ALA A 304 -16.05 -30.11 122.22
C ALA A 304 -16.18 -29.11 123.39
N ASN A 305 -16.77 -27.94 123.17
CA ASN A 305 -17.05 -26.94 124.21
C ASN A 305 -18.02 -27.50 125.26
N LEU A 306 -19.06 -28.22 124.83
CA LEU A 306 -20.01 -28.88 125.73
C LEU A 306 -19.32 -29.99 126.54
N TYR A 307 -18.46 -30.81 125.93
CA TYR A 307 -17.66 -31.80 126.65
C TYR A 307 -16.74 -31.14 127.68
N SER A 308 -15.99 -30.10 127.30
CA SER A 308 -15.17 -29.35 128.26
C SER A 308 -16.01 -28.75 129.40
N ARG A 309 -17.23 -28.27 129.11
CA ARG A 309 -18.15 -27.79 130.15
C ARG A 309 -18.61 -28.91 131.09
N ILE A 310 -18.90 -30.09 130.54
CA ILE A 310 -19.24 -31.28 131.34
C ILE A 310 -18.05 -31.68 132.22
N ASP A 311 -16.84 -31.75 131.66
CA ASP A 311 -15.62 -32.11 132.40
C ASP A 311 -15.36 -31.11 133.54
N ASN A 312 -15.45 -29.79 133.26
CA ASN A 312 -15.33 -28.75 134.29
C ASN A 312 -16.39 -28.91 135.40
N LEU A 313 -17.65 -29.20 135.03
CA LEU A 313 -18.72 -29.44 136.02
C LEU A 313 -18.49 -30.73 136.83
N GLN A 314 -17.88 -31.76 136.22
CA GLN A 314 -17.50 -32.99 136.93
C GLN A 314 -16.35 -32.74 137.90
N GLU A 315 -15.34 -31.96 137.50
CA GLU A 315 -14.25 -31.54 138.38
C GLU A 315 -14.78 -30.69 139.55
N GLU A 316 -15.64 -29.70 139.28
CA GLU A 316 -16.33 -28.92 140.31
C GLU A 316 -17.11 -29.82 141.26
N LYS A 317 -17.85 -30.82 140.74
CA LYS A 317 -18.57 -31.80 141.55
C LYS A 317 -17.63 -32.64 142.42
N ILE A 318 -16.49 -33.12 141.90
CA ILE A 318 -15.49 -33.89 142.67
C ILE A 318 -14.87 -33.01 143.76
N LEU A 319 -14.57 -31.74 143.45
CA LEU A 319 -14.10 -30.77 144.44
C LEU A 319 -15.11 -30.58 145.56
N ILE A 320 -16.39 -30.35 145.22
CA ILE A 320 -17.48 -30.24 146.21
C ILE A 320 -17.60 -31.52 147.05
N MET A 321 -17.49 -32.69 146.43
CA MET A 321 -17.54 -33.97 147.12
C MET A 321 -16.37 -34.15 148.10
N LYS A 322 -15.15 -33.75 147.72
CA LYS A 322 -13.99 -33.72 148.63
C LYS A 322 -14.17 -32.71 149.77
N TYR A 323 -14.74 -31.53 149.50
CA TYR A 323 -15.07 -30.57 150.55
C TYR A 323 -16.12 -31.12 151.53
N LEU A 324 -17.09 -31.91 151.05
CA LEU A 324 -18.06 -32.60 151.91
C LEU A 324 -17.39 -33.70 152.75
N ASP A 325 -16.49 -34.49 152.16
CA ASP A 325 -15.70 -35.50 152.90
C ASP A 325 -14.81 -34.87 153.99
N GLU A 326 -14.25 -33.68 153.74
CA GLU A 326 -13.49 -32.89 154.75
C GLU A 326 -14.37 -32.31 155.88
N VAL A 327 -15.68 -32.16 155.65
CA VAL A 327 -16.65 -31.73 156.67
C VAL A 327 -17.16 -32.94 157.45
N GLU A 328 -17.45 -34.08 156.80
CA GLU A 328 -17.87 -35.32 157.47
C GLU A 328 -16.74 -36.00 158.28
N GLY A 329 -15.48 -35.87 157.82
CA GLY A 329 -14.30 -36.31 158.58
C GLY A 329 -14.02 -35.51 159.85
N LYS A 330 -14.67 -34.36 160.03
CA LYS A 330 -14.60 -33.55 161.27
C LYS A 330 -15.70 -33.89 162.28
N GLU A 331 -16.71 -34.68 161.91
CA GLU A 331 -17.82 -35.07 162.80
C GLU A 331 -17.67 -36.47 163.41
N SER A 332 -16.70 -37.27 162.97
CA SER A 332 -16.45 -38.64 163.47
C SER A 332 -15.26 -38.77 164.43
N SER A 333 -14.75 -37.64 164.95
CA SER A 333 -13.80 -37.56 166.06
C SER A 333 -14.48 -36.92 167.28
N ALA A 334 -15.48 -37.63 167.83
CA ALA A 334 -16.12 -37.36 169.10
C ALA A 334 -16.61 -38.66 169.73
#